data_AF-A0A4R2ECF0-F1
#
_entry.id   AF-A0A4R2ECF0-F1
#
_cell.length_a   1.000
_cell.length_b   1.000
_cell.length_c   1.000
_cell.angle_alpha   90.00
_cell.angle_beta   90.00
_cell.angle_gamma   90.00
#
_symmetry.space_group_name_H-M   'P 1'
#
loop_
_entity.id
_entity.type
_entity.pdbx_description
1 polymer ?
#
loop_
_entity_poly.entity_id
_entity_poly.type
_entity_poly.pdbx_seq_one_letter_code
_entity_poly.pdbx_strand_id
1 'polypeptide(L)'
;MFILRRIDPEAGQINTNLGDYYTLLLKETNKKQFEKTVENWEKDIVDKMYGVVVFDDDKECIMPLYSGSQYYVMASDGRTFDNVSFK
;
A
#
# COMPACT_ATOMS: atom_id res chain seq x y z
N MET A 1 -0.09 -12.05 10.92
CA MET A 1 -1.05 -11.33 10.07
C MET A 1 -0.93 -9.81 10.21
N PHE A 2 -0.76 -9.13 9.08
CA PHE A 2 -0.75 -7.68 8.91
C PHE A 2 -2.05 -7.18 8.27
N ILE A 3 -2.40 -5.94 8.57
CA ILE A 3 -3.58 -5.25 8.06
C ILE A 3 -3.13 -3.87 7.58
N LEU A 4 -3.48 -3.50 6.35
CA LEU A 4 -3.35 -2.12 5.89
C LEU A 4 -4.64 -1.37 6.26
N ARG A 5 -4.52 -0.44 7.20
CA ARG A 5 -5.58 0.54 7.46
C ARG A 5 -5.37 1.76 6.60
N ARG A 6 -6.33 2.05 5.73
CA ARG A 6 -6.45 3.32 5.01
C ARG A 6 -7.49 4.18 5.70
N ILE A 7 -7.13 5.43 6.01
CA ILE A 7 -8.06 6.47 6.45
C ILE A 7 -8.16 7.46 5.31
N ASP A 8 -9.30 7.41 4.63
CA ASP A 8 -9.64 8.29 3.53
C ASP A 8 -10.63 9.36 4.01
N PRO A 9 -10.40 10.65 3.68
CA PRO A 9 -11.32 11.72 4.09
C PRO A 9 -12.76 11.55 3.61
N GLU A 10 -12.96 10.91 2.45
CA GLU A 10 -14.27 10.77 1.82
C GLU A 10 -14.86 9.37 2.03
N ALA A 11 -14.03 8.34 1.93
CA ALA A 11 -14.46 6.94 2.04
C ALA A 11 -14.41 6.39 3.48
N GLY A 12 -13.89 7.15 4.44
CA GLY A 12 -13.74 6.72 5.83
C GLY A 12 -12.60 5.73 6.02
N GLN A 13 -12.76 4.81 6.97
CA GLN A 13 -11.72 3.85 7.35
C GLN A 13 -11.93 2.49 6.68
N ILE A 14 -10.92 2.02 5.95
CA ILE A 14 -10.91 0.71 5.28
C ILE A 14 -9.73 -0.11 5.82
N ASN A 15 -9.99 -1.37 6.16
CA ASN A 15 -8.94 -2.31 6.56
C ASN A 15 -8.81 -3.41 5.50
N THR A 16 -7.62 -3.56 4.94
CA THR A 16 -7.28 -4.63 3.99
C THR A 16 -6.39 -5.65 4.68
N ASN A 17 -6.78 -6.93 4.64
CA ASN A 17 -5.94 -8.01 5.13
C ASN A 17 -4.74 -8.20 4.19
N LEU A 18 -3.53 -8.10 4.71
CA LEU A 18 -2.30 -8.29 3.95
C LEU A 18 -1.70 -9.71 4.09
N GLY A 19 -2.25 -10.57 4.95
CA GLY A 19 -1.69 -11.88 5.23
C GLY A 19 -0.51 -11.82 6.19
N ASP A 20 0.38 -12.82 6.16
CA ASP A 20 1.51 -12.91 7.09
C ASP A 20 2.75 -12.13 6.67
N TYR A 21 2.85 -11.77 5.39
CA TYR A 21 3.90 -10.93 4.85
C TYR A 21 3.33 -9.95 3.82
N TYR A 22 4.02 -8.83 3.65
CA TYR A 22 3.74 -7.86 2.60
C TYR A 22 5.05 -7.21 2.16
N THR A 23 5.06 -6.67 0.93
CA THR A 23 6.15 -5.87 0.42
C THR A 23 5.67 -4.44 0.20
N LEU A 24 6.30 -3.48 0.84
CA LEU A 24 6.10 -2.06 0.56
C LEU A 24 7.11 -1.60 -0.49
N LEU A 25 6.61 -1.04 -1.58
CA LEU A 25 7.44 -0.47 -2.65
C LEU A 25 7.12 1.01 -2.79
N LEU A 26 8.06 1.87 -2.41
CA LEU A 26 7.92 3.32 -2.58
C LEU A 26 8.66 3.78 -3.85
N LYS A 27 8.13 4.79 -4.53
CA LYS A 27 8.77 5.38 -5.71
C LYS A 27 10.19 5.89 -5.42
N GLU A 28 10.38 6.50 -4.26
CA GLU A 28 11.65 7.17 -3.91
C GLU A 28 12.76 6.17 -3.57
N THR A 29 12.44 5.11 -2.83
CA THR A 29 13.42 4.16 -2.30
C THR A 29 13.47 2.83 -3.05
N ASN A 30 12.42 2.48 -3.80
CA ASN A 30 12.30 1.21 -4.53
C ASN A 30 11.93 1.38 -6.01
N LYS A 31 12.31 2.51 -6.63
CA LYS A 31 11.91 2.93 -7.98
C LYS A 31 11.83 1.80 -9.02
N LYS A 32 12.93 1.07 -9.22
CA LYS A 32 13.01 0.02 -10.25
C LYS A 32 11.98 -1.09 -10.03
N GLN A 33 11.81 -1.53 -8.79
CA GLN A 33 10.85 -2.59 -8.47
C GLN A 33 9.42 -2.06 -8.54
N PHE A 34 9.17 -0.84 -8.06
CA PHE A 34 7.89 -0.16 -8.20
C PHE A 34 7.46 -0.06 -9.68
N GLU A 35 8.33 0.48 -10.55
CA GLU A 35 8.05 0.65 -11.98
C GLU A 35 7.75 -0.68 -12.68
N LYS A 36 8.47 -1.75 -12.33
CA LYS A 36 8.20 -3.10 -12.81
C LYS A 36 6.85 -3.62 -12.35
N THR A 37 6.51 -3.43 -11.07
CA THR A 37 5.23 -3.90 -10.49
C THR A 37 4.02 -3.24 -11.14
N VAL A 38 4.14 -2.00 -11.59
CA VAL A 38 3.03 -1.24 -12.21
C VAL A 38 3.17 -1.06 -13.72
N GLU A 39 4.03 -1.84 -14.38
CA GLU A 39 4.43 -1.62 -15.79
C GLU A 39 3.26 -1.63 -16.78
N ASN A 40 2.19 -2.36 -16.45
CA ASN A 40 1.00 -2.51 -17.28
C ASN A 40 -0.15 -1.55 -16.89
N TRP A 41 0.09 -0.63 -15.96
CA TRP A 41 -0.93 0.31 -15.49
C TRP A 41 -0.86 1.62 -16.28
N GLU A 42 -1.99 2.32 -16.36
CA GLU A 42 -2.03 3.62 -17.03
C GLU A 42 -1.14 4.64 -16.30
N LYS A 43 -0.34 5.37 -17.08
CA LYS A 43 0.69 6.27 -16.54
C LYS A 43 0.11 7.36 -15.64
N ASP A 44 -1.05 7.89 -15.99
CA ASP A 44 -1.74 8.94 -15.23
C ASP A 44 -2.24 8.45 -13.85
N ILE A 45 -2.58 7.16 -13.73
CA ILE A 45 -2.84 6.50 -12.45
C ILE A 45 -1.51 6.35 -11.69
N VAL A 46 -0.46 5.86 -12.37
CA VAL A 46 0.85 5.64 -11.76
C VAL A 46 1.44 6.92 -11.19
N ASP A 47 1.36 8.03 -11.90
CA ASP A 47 1.91 9.32 -11.49
C ASP A 47 1.29 9.83 -10.17
N LYS A 48 0.03 9.50 -9.89
CA LYS A 48 -0.69 9.90 -8.66
C LYS A 48 -0.32 9.07 -7.43
N MET A 49 0.27 7.88 -7.62
CA MET A 49 0.70 7.02 -6.52
C MET A 49 2.07 7.47 -5.99
N TYR A 50 2.33 7.29 -4.69
CA TYR A 50 3.69 7.40 -4.15
C TYR A 50 4.32 6.03 -3.85
N GLY A 51 3.52 4.98 -3.78
CA GLY A 51 3.96 3.62 -3.51
C GLY A 51 2.85 2.60 -3.75
N VAL A 52 3.20 1.33 -3.61
CA VAL A 52 2.26 0.20 -3.61
C VAL A 52 2.58 -0.74 -2.45
N VAL A 53 1.55 -1.40 -1.93
CA VAL A 53 1.70 -2.58 -1.08
C VAL A 53 1.39 -3.80 -1.94
N VAL A 54 2.37 -4.68 -2.08
CA VAL A 54 2.19 -5.99 -2.71
C VAL A 54 2.01 -7.02 -1.61
N PHE A 55 0.97 -7.83 -1.71
CA PHE A 55 0.62 -8.84 -0.73
C PHE A 55 -0.03 -10.04 -1.43
N ASP A 56 -0.27 -11.08 -0.66
CA ASP A 56 -0.98 -12.33 -0.98
C ASP A 56 -0.10 -13.59 -1.07
N ASP A 57 -0.71 -14.70 -0.62
CA ASP A 57 -0.18 -16.06 -0.52
C ASP A 57 -0.49 -16.91 -1.76
N ASP A 58 -1.40 -16.48 -2.66
CA ASP A 58 -1.82 -17.26 -3.83
C ASP A 58 -2.03 -16.47 -5.15
N LYS A 59 -2.30 -15.16 -5.11
CA LYS A 59 -2.40 -14.29 -6.31
C LYS A 59 -1.85 -12.92 -6.01
N GLU A 60 -0.72 -12.53 -6.61
CA GLU A 60 -0.09 -11.21 -6.37
C GLU A 60 -1.12 -10.07 -6.38
N CYS A 61 -1.48 -9.59 -5.18
CA CYS A 61 -2.40 -8.48 -4.97
C CYS A 61 -1.58 -7.20 -4.82
N ILE A 62 -2.00 -6.14 -5.49
CA ILE A 62 -1.30 -4.85 -5.48
C ILE A 62 -2.29 -3.78 -5.03
N MET A 63 -2.01 -3.15 -3.88
CA MET A 63 -2.76 -2.01 -3.37
C MET A 63 -1.99 -0.71 -3.64
N PRO A 64 -2.56 0.23 -4.40
CA PRO A 64 -1.96 1.54 -4.62
C PRO A 64 -2.03 2.44 -3.38
N LEU A 65 -0.99 3.24 -3.16
CA LEU A 65 -0.92 4.24 -2.10
C LEU A 65 -0.91 5.65 -2.68
N TYR A 66 -1.85 6.49 -2.25
CA TYR A 66 -2.06 7.86 -2.73
C TYR A 66 -1.82 8.89 -1.62
N SER A 67 -1.21 10.03 -1.92
CA SER A 67 -0.82 11.03 -0.89
C SER A 67 -1.99 11.66 -0.13
N GLY A 68 -3.22 11.58 -0.65
CA GLY A 68 -4.42 12.15 -0.02
C GLY A 68 -5.04 11.32 1.11
N SER A 69 -4.60 10.07 1.31
CA SER A 69 -5.09 9.22 2.41
C SER A 69 -3.95 8.91 3.40
N GLN A 70 -4.31 8.58 4.64
CA GLN A 70 -3.36 8.07 5.62
C GLN A 70 -3.35 6.54 5.58
N TYR A 71 -2.18 5.94 5.74
CA TYR A 71 -1.97 4.51 5.67
C TYR A 71 -1.15 4.03 6.87
N TYR A 72 -1.67 3.01 7.55
CA TYR A 72 -1.04 2.38 8.70
C TYR A 72 -0.98 0.89 8.48
N VAL A 73 0.18 0.29 8.68
CA VAL A 73 0.29 -1.16 8.79
C VAL A 73 0.07 -1.52 10.25
N MET A 74 -0.87 -2.43 10.48
CA MET A 74 -1.28 -2.88 11.81
C MET A 74 -1.11 -4.39 11.94
N ALA A 75 -0.88 -4.85 13.16
CA ALA A 75 -1.00 -6.26 13.51
C ALA A 75 -2.45 -6.62 13.85
N SER A 76 -2.79 -7.91 13.77
CA SER A 76 -4.14 -8.41 14.08
C SER A 76 -4.61 -8.14 15.51
N ASP A 77 -3.69 -7.87 16.44
CA ASP A 77 -4.00 -7.47 17.82
C ASP A 77 -4.33 -5.98 17.98
N GLY A 78 -4.36 -5.22 16.87
CA GLY A 78 -4.71 -3.81 16.84
C GLY A 78 -3.52 -2.86 17.07
N ARG A 79 -2.30 -3.37 17.29
CA ARG A 79 -1.12 -2.51 17.36
C ARG A 79 -0.75 -1.98 15.98
N THR A 80 -0.42 -0.69 15.91
CA THR A 80 0.21 -0.12 14.71
C THR A 80 1.66 -0.55 14.65
N PHE A 81 2.04 -1.21 13.56
CA PHE A 81 3.40 -1.63 13.27
C PHE A 81 4.17 -0.50 12.59
N ASP A 82 3.55 0.17 11.61
CA ASP A 82 4.18 1.25 10.86
C ASP A 82 3.16 2.27 10.34
N ASN A 83 3.61 3.52 10.14
CA ASN A 83 2.87 4.56 9.44
C ASN A 83 3.55 4.82 8.09
N VAL A 84 2.91 4.35 7.03
CA VAL A 84 3.44 4.39 5.67
C VAL A 84 2.81 5.52 4.85
N SER A 85 2.13 6.46 5.49
CA SER A 85 1.53 7.64 4.84
C SER A 85 2.60 8.50 4.17
N PHE A 86 2.22 9.15 3.07
CA PHE A 86 3.05 10.17 2.43
C PHE A 86 3.33 11.33 3.40
N LYS A 87 4.56 11.86 3.39
CA LYS A 87 5.01 12.96 4.27
C LYS A 87 5.23 14.25 3.50
#